data_AF-A0A958P159-F1
#
_entry.id   AF-A0A958P159-F1
#
_cell.length_a   1.000
_cell.length_b   1.000
_cell.length_c   1.000
_cell.angle_alpha   90.00
_cell.angle_beta   90.00
_cell.angle_gamma   90.00
#
_symmetry.space_group_name_H-M   'P 1'
#
loop_
_entity.id
_entity.type
_entity.pdbx_description
1 polymer ?
#
loop_
_entity_poly.entity_id
_entity_poly.type
_entity_poly.pdbx_seq_one_letter_code
_entity_poly.pdbx_strand_id
1 'polypeptide(L)' 'MENHKVNSVGWFEIYVEDMNRARTFYESVFNKKLEKLNAPDSVDSIELWSFPDVCLGCTP' A
#
# COMPACT_ATOMS: atom_id res chain seq x y z
N MET A 1 -14.90 -1.04 -27.84
CA MET A 1 -13.50 -1.20 -27.43
C MET A 1 -13.34 -0.38 -26.17
N GLU A 2 -13.43 -1.05 -25.02
CA GLU A 2 -13.48 -0.41 -23.72
C GLU A 2 -12.06 -0.03 -23.30
N ASN A 3 -11.85 1.24 -22.93
CA ASN A 3 -10.56 1.77 -22.49
C ASN A 3 -10.22 1.19 -21.11
N HIS A 4 -9.62 0.00 -21.08
CA HIS A 4 -9.08 -0.62 -19.87
C HIS A 4 -7.83 0.16 -19.44
N LYS A 5 -8.06 1.21 -18.64
CA LYS A 5 -7.00 2.09 -18.13
C LYS A 5 -6.28 1.41 -16.97
N VAL A 6 -5.36 0.50 -17.28
CA VAL A 6 -4.44 -0.07 -16.29
C VAL A 6 -3.45 1.02 -15.89
N ASN A 7 -3.22 1.18 -14.59
CA ASN A 7 -2.09 1.99 -14.14
C ASN A 7 -0.80 1.31 -14.62
N SER A 8 -0.06 1.94 -15.55
CA SER A 8 1.20 1.39 -16.06
C SER A 8 2.26 1.21 -14.96
N VAL A 9 2.05 1.89 -13.83
CA VAL A 9 2.85 1.75 -12.63
C VAL A 9 2.13 0.82 -11.67
N GLY A 10 2.71 -0.37 -11.42
CA GLY A 10 2.12 -1.38 -10.56
C GLY A 10 2.20 -1.05 -9.07
N TRP A 11 3.39 -0.70 -8.57
CA TRP A 11 3.63 -0.43 -7.15
C TRP A 11 4.89 0.41 -6.93
N PHE A 12 4.98 1.09 -5.79
CA PHE A 12 6.20 1.72 -5.30
C PHE A 12 6.43 1.29 -3.86
N GLU A 13 7.70 1.08 -3.52
CA GLU A 13 8.14 0.85 -2.15
C GLU A 13 8.96 2.04 -1.69
N ILE A 14 8.64 2.55 -0.51
CA ILE A 14 9.35 3.68 0.09
C ILE A 14 9.85 3.22 1.45
N TYR A 15 11.16 3.01 1.56
CA TYR A 15 11.80 2.68 2.82
C TYR A 15 11.90 3.94 3.68
N VAL A 16 11.46 3.82 4.93
CA VAL A 16 11.43 4.92 5.91
C VAL A 16 12.09 4.47 7.20
N GLU A 17 12.75 5.39 7.88
CA GLU A 17 13.39 5.12 9.17
C GLU A 17 12.36 5.07 10.33
N ASP A 18 11.31 5.90 10.26
CA ASP A 18 10.27 6.00 11.29
C ASP A 18 8.90 5.68 10.70
N MET A 19 8.44 4.46 10.94
CA MET A 19 7.15 3.98 10.48
C MET A 19 5.97 4.73 11.11
N ASN A 20 6.08 5.23 12.35
CA ASN A 20 4.98 5.95 12.98
C ASN A 20 4.77 7.30 12.31
N ARG A 21 5.85 8.06 12.10
CA ARG A 21 5.79 9.34 11.40
C ARG A 21 5.31 9.18 9.96
N ALA A 22 5.85 8.20 9.25
CA ALA A 22 5.47 7.93 7.86
C ALA A 22 3.99 7.58 7.74
N ARG A 23 3.47 6.69 8.60
CA ARG A 23 2.04 6.34 8.62
C ARG A 23 1.18 7.58 8.87
N THR A 24 1.44 8.35 9.92
CA THR A 24 0.65 9.55 10.20
C THR A 24 0.66 10.54 9.03
N PHE A 25 1.82 10.78 8.42
CA PHE A 25 1.93 11.67 7.27
C PHE A 25 1.11 11.17 6.08
N TYR A 26 1.35 9.94 5.62
CA TYR A 26 0.68 9.39 4.44
C TYR A 26 -0.82 9.20 4.65
N GLU A 27 -1.25 8.78 5.84
CA GLU A 27 -2.68 8.69 6.17
C GLU A 27 -3.35 10.08 6.15
N SER A 28 -2.66 11.12 6.61
CA SER A 28 -3.18 12.50 6.60
C SER A 28 -3.27 13.10 5.20
N VAL A 29 -2.26 12.84 4.35
CA VAL A 29 -2.18 13.40 2.99
C VAL A 29 -3.21 12.76 2.07
N PHE A 30 -3.37 11.44 2.16
CA PHE A 30 -4.27 10.69 1.29
C PHE A 30 -5.64 10.42 1.92
N ASN A 31 -5.84 10.80 3.18
CA ASN A 31 -7.06 10.56 3.96
C ASN A 31 -7.54 9.10 3.89
N LYS A 32 -6.58 8.16 3.99
CA LYS A 32 -6.81 6.71 3.99
C LYS A 32 -5.95 6.04 5.04
N LYS A 33 -6.47 4.98 5.65
CA LYS A 33 -5.72 4.17 6.62
C LYS A 33 -4.79 3.19 5.90
N LEU A 34 -3.57 3.05 6.42
CA LEU A 34 -2.64 2.04 5.96
C LEU A 34 -2.92 0.72 6.68
N GLU A 35 -2.79 -0.38 5.94
CA GLU A 35 -2.95 -1.73 6.44
C GLU A 35 -1.59 -2.42 6.54
N LYS A 36 -1.39 -3.20 7.60
CA LYS A 36 -0.15 -3.95 7.78
C LYS A 36 -0.15 -5.16 6.84
N LEU A 37 0.91 -5.30 6.07
CA LEU A 37 1.13 -6.46 5.21
C LEU A 37 1.95 -7.52 5.95
N ASN A 38 1.61 -8.79 5.68
CA ASN A 38 2.44 -9.90 6.13
C ASN A 38 3.70 -9.93 5.27
N ALA A 39 4.84 -9.61 5.89
CA ALA A 39 6.13 -9.78 5.23
C ALA A 39 6.43 -11.29 5.03
N PRO A 40 7.12 -11.68 3.95
CA PRO A 40 7.57 -13.05 3.78
C PRO A 40 8.48 -13.48 4.92
N ASP A 41 8.34 -14.72 5.39
CA ASP A 41 9.14 -15.28 6.49
C ASP A 41 10.66 -15.29 6.21
N SER A 42 11.07 -15.07 4.95
CA SER A 42 12.47 -14.95 4.55
C SER A 42 13.10 -13.59 4.90
N VAL A 43 12.31 -12.62 5.34
CA VAL A 43 12.76 -11.26 5.66
C VAL A 43 12.38 -10.95 7.10
N ASP A 44 13.15 -11.53 8.03
CA ASP A 44 13.04 -11.19 9.44
C ASP A 44 13.35 -9.70 9.62
N SER A 45 12.46 -8.97 10.32
CA SER A 45 12.60 -7.60 10.80
C SER A 45 12.11 -6.42 9.94
N ILE A 46 11.41 -6.60 8.82
CA ILE A 46 10.85 -5.47 8.05
C ILE A 46 9.34 -5.35 8.25
N GLU A 47 8.88 -4.16 8.63
CA GLU A 47 7.46 -3.82 8.66
C GLU A 47 6.99 -3.34 7.29
N LEU A 48 6.03 -4.04 6.71
CA LEU A 48 5.40 -3.65 5.46
C LEU A 48 4.00 -3.10 5.72
N TRP A 49 3.69 -1.96 5.09
CA TRP A 49 2.40 -1.29 5.18
C TRP A 49 1.99 -0.83 3.79
N SER A 50 0.72 -1.00 3.44
CA SER A 50 0.19 -0.58 2.15
C SER A 50 -1.15 0.11 2.28
N PHE A 51 -1.51 0.89 1.27
CA PHE A 51 -2.87 1.37 1.14
C PHE A 51 -3.78 0.19 0.74
N PRO A 52 -5.04 0.19 1.21
CA PRO A 52 -6.00 -0.81 0.78
C PRO A 52 -6.26 -0.62 -0.72
N ASP A 53 -6.10 -1.71 -1.46
CA ASP A 53 -6.51 -1.73 -2.86
C ASP A 53 -8.03 -1.60 -2.94
N VAL A 54 -8.47 -0.59 -3.68
CA VAL A 54 -9.89 -0.41 -3.98
C VAL A 54 -10.23 -1.37 -5.10
N CYS A 55 -10.47 -2.64 -4.76
CA CYS A 55 -11.09 -3.56 -5.71
C CYS A 55 -12.59 -3.29 -5.77
N LEU A 56 -13.01 -2.19 -6.41
CA LEU A 56 -14.42 -1.82 -6.67
C LEU A 56 -15.08 -2.72 -7.75
N GLY A 57 -14.72 -4.01 -7.83
CA GLY A 57 -15.23 -4.88 -8.90
C GLY A 57 -15.02 -6.39 -8.76
N CYS A 58 -14.39 -6.89 -7.70
CA CYS A 58 -14.28 -8.33 -7.46
C CYS A 58 -14.89 -8.72 -6.11
N THR A 59 -16.20 -8.54 -5.97
CA THR A 59 -17.00 -9.49 -5.19
C THR A 59 -17.32 -10.69 -6.09
N PRO A 60 -17.20 -11.93 -5.60
CA PRO A 60 -17.63 -13.11 -6.35
C PRO A 60 -19.14 -13.09 -6.67
#